data_AF-A0A924IWA2-F1
#
_entry.id   AF-A0A924IWA2-F1
#
_cell.length_a   1.000
_cell.length_b   1.000
_cell.length_c   1.000
_cell.angle_alpha   90.00
_cell.angle_beta   90.00
_cell.angle_gamma   90.00
#
_symmetry.space_group_name_H-M   'P 1'
#
loop_
_entity.id
_entity.type
_entity.pdbx_description
1 polymer ?
#
loop_
_entity_poly.entity_id
_entity_poly.type
_entity_poly.pdbx_seq_one_letter_code
_entity_poly.pdbx_strand_id
1 'polypeptide(L)'
;MKYVYLCFMALCCSAGQAGAQWIAPEGKIINYRTLVWADFGGKPTKALLDEGVVAATQPAIYALPQGVERLDNGKLKIGFKVKCAFQTASWRREDMGDMPSDYVLNHECDHYDIALTFANKLQQDLTNKEYSEKGFEKEILNIYHPLLKKYHEVQSSYDSMAGHGVSKDNQYLWDLRIKKCLELTTDQYYSSPLSVAQQVLNPGQVVKRLPDEPARLFAVRCRPLKAEFTDEIAPKLTETKEWTGENSAVIAFYTQPFKIEKEFEPATEGTRLLAYAFMPMAEREYKRVLIDTFCIEGKAPKITGVFFANADSADKIKEMVITTSTDIKLNDRKGTVYTNKVYDNTGMKTFPSRLRKLIAVNALIEGGFEGTENGKPVKARLKTEGDIRAELKKQGFEVAPNIP
;
A
#
# COMPACT_ATOMS: atom_id res chain seq x y z
N MET A 1 -2.10 -17.10 21.46
CA MET A 1 -3.24 -16.26 21.91
C MET A 1 -3.56 -16.58 23.36
N LYS A 2 -3.06 -15.80 24.34
CA LYS A 2 -3.54 -15.81 25.74
C LYS A 2 -2.90 -14.68 26.56
N TYR A 3 -3.78 -13.88 27.17
CA TYR A 3 -3.61 -12.83 28.19
C TYR A 3 -3.02 -11.46 27.76
N VAL A 4 -3.91 -10.48 27.60
CA VAL A 4 -3.62 -9.07 27.87
C VAL A 4 -4.49 -8.67 29.06
N TYR A 5 -3.87 -8.38 30.20
CA TYR A 5 -4.56 -7.90 31.39
C TYR A 5 -4.91 -6.42 31.21
N LEU A 6 -6.21 -6.12 31.23
CA LEU A 6 -6.70 -4.76 31.43
C LEU A 6 -6.76 -4.51 32.95
N CYS A 7 -5.68 -4.01 33.54
CA CYS A 7 -5.70 -3.60 34.95
C CYS A 7 -6.35 -2.21 35.07
N PHE A 8 -7.67 -2.17 35.29
CA PHE A 8 -8.32 -0.99 35.88
C PHE A 8 -8.05 -1.00 37.38
N MET A 9 -7.10 -0.19 37.86
CA MET A 9 -7.13 0.19 39.27
C MET A 9 -8.08 1.37 39.42
N ALA A 10 -9.21 1.12 40.07
CA ALA A 10 -10.06 2.15 40.63
C ALA A 10 -9.29 2.85 41.75
N LEU A 11 -8.72 4.01 41.47
CA LEU A 11 -8.15 4.87 42.50
C LEU A 11 -9.21 5.87 42.93
N CYS A 12 -9.82 5.59 44.07
CA CYS A 12 -10.51 6.59 44.89
C CYS A 12 -9.58 7.78 45.12
N CYS A 13 -10.16 8.97 45.00
CA CYS A 13 -9.52 10.26 45.22
C CYS A 13 -8.61 10.27 46.47
N SER A 14 -7.35 10.63 46.28
CA SER A 14 -6.64 11.52 47.21
C SER A 14 -5.56 12.27 46.43
N ALA A 15 -5.53 13.58 46.63
CA ALA A 15 -4.57 14.47 46.00
C ALA A 15 -3.17 14.18 46.55
N GLY A 16 -2.18 14.13 45.65
CA GLY A 16 -0.75 14.21 46.00
C GLY A 16 0.02 12.91 45.80
N GLN A 17 0.63 12.77 44.62
CA GLN A 17 2.06 12.41 44.49
C GLN A 17 2.46 12.52 43.01
N ALA A 18 3.02 13.67 42.65
CA ALA A 18 3.87 13.78 41.48
C ALA A 18 5.17 13.01 41.78
N GLY A 19 5.52 12.03 40.95
CA GLY A 19 6.89 11.47 40.90
C GLY A 19 7.08 9.96 40.99
N ALA A 20 6.04 9.12 40.95
CA ALA A 20 6.26 7.67 40.86
C ALA A 20 6.62 7.26 39.41
N GLN A 21 7.89 6.88 39.18
CA GLN A 21 8.34 6.29 37.93
C GLN A 21 7.65 4.93 37.75
N TRP A 22 6.63 4.88 36.90
CA TRP A 22 5.90 3.63 36.60
C TRP A 22 6.83 2.58 35.98
N ILE A 23 6.82 1.38 36.57
CA ILE A 23 7.48 0.15 36.11
C ILE A 23 6.40 -0.73 35.47
N ALA A 24 6.65 -1.28 34.28
CA ALA A 24 5.70 -2.22 33.67
C ALA A 24 5.55 -3.45 34.58
N PRO A 25 4.33 -4.01 34.78
CA PRO A 25 4.15 -5.18 35.64
C PRO A 25 5.09 -6.33 35.29
N GLU A 26 5.35 -6.48 33.98
CA GLU A 26 6.39 -7.29 33.36
C GLU A 26 6.93 -6.52 32.13
N GLY A 27 8.22 -6.66 31.80
CA GLY A 27 8.84 -6.00 30.64
C GLY A 27 9.67 -4.73 30.92
N LYS A 28 10.43 -4.29 29.91
CA LYS A 28 11.20 -3.05 29.91
C LYS A 28 10.49 -1.99 29.07
N ILE A 29 10.44 -0.75 29.55
CA ILE A 29 10.12 0.40 28.68
C ILE A 29 11.39 0.71 27.90
N ILE A 30 11.31 0.58 26.58
CA ILE A 30 12.41 0.91 25.71
C ILE A 30 12.15 2.33 25.23
N ASN A 31 12.89 3.28 25.80
CA ASN A 31 12.74 4.72 25.52
C ASN A 31 13.23 5.05 24.10
N TYR A 32 12.47 4.65 23.07
CA TYR A 32 12.70 4.99 21.67
C TYR A 32 14.10 4.67 21.12
N ARG A 33 14.80 3.70 21.72
CA ARG A 33 16.03 3.15 21.13
C ARG A 33 15.72 1.89 20.34
N THR A 34 16.48 1.65 19.28
CA THR A 34 16.43 0.42 18.50
C THR A 34 16.69 -0.80 19.39
N LEU A 35 15.91 -1.86 19.20
CA LEU A 35 16.14 -3.14 19.88
C LEU A 35 17.41 -3.78 19.35
N VAL A 36 18.14 -4.46 20.23
CA VAL A 36 19.28 -5.28 19.84
C VAL A 36 19.06 -6.69 20.34
N TRP A 37 19.76 -7.67 19.76
CA TRP A 37 19.60 -9.07 20.17
C TRP A 37 19.81 -9.33 21.67
N ALA A 38 20.61 -8.51 22.36
CA ALA A 38 20.80 -8.61 23.80
C ALA A 38 19.54 -8.30 24.62
N ASP A 39 18.53 -7.66 24.01
CA ASP A 39 17.23 -7.41 24.65
C ASP A 39 16.35 -8.68 24.72
N PHE A 40 16.57 -9.65 23.83
CA PHE A 40 15.76 -10.86 23.66
C PHE A 40 16.19 -11.99 24.61
N GLY A 41 15.97 -11.79 25.91
CA GLY A 41 16.38 -12.72 26.97
C GLY A 41 15.34 -13.75 27.43
N GLY A 42 14.15 -13.78 26.81
CA GLY A 42 13.10 -14.74 27.12
C GLY A 42 13.45 -16.17 26.70
N LYS A 43 12.54 -17.10 26.99
CA LYS A 43 12.71 -18.52 26.62
C LYS A 43 11.60 -19.00 25.68
N PRO A 44 11.94 -19.64 24.55
CA PRO A 44 10.95 -20.25 23.67
C PRO A 44 10.22 -21.40 24.33
N THR A 45 9.01 -21.68 23.83
CA THR A 45 8.35 -22.97 24.08
C THR A 45 8.85 -24.00 23.08
N LYS A 46 8.81 -25.29 23.47
CA LYS A 46 9.21 -26.39 22.57
C LYS A 46 8.41 -26.40 21.26
N ALA A 47 7.10 -26.11 21.32
CA ALA A 47 6.26 -26.06 20.14
C ALA A 47 6.74 -25.04 19.09
N LEU A 48 7.14 -23.84 19.52
CA LEU A 48 7.65 -22.81 18.61
C LEU A 48 8.99 -23.20 17.98
N LEU A 49 9.85 -23.89 18.73
CA LEU A 49 11.11 -24.43 18.19
C LEU A 49 10.88 -25.53 17.16
N ASP A 50 9.92 -26.43 17.42
CA ASP A 50 9.55 -27.52 16.51
C ASP A 50 8.91 -26.97 15.21
N GLU A 51 8.25 -25.82 15.26
CA GLU A 51 7.73 -25.07 14.10
C GLU A 51 8.81 -24.28 13.34
N GLY A 52 10.07 -24.28 13.83
CA GLY A 52 11.18 -23.58 13.17
C GLY A 52 11.25 -22.08 13.46
N VAL A 53 10.50 -21.56 14.43
CA VAL A 53 10.54 -20.15 14.83
C VAL A 53 11.89 -19.83 15.48
N VAL A 54 12.53 -18.78 15.01
CA VAL A 54 13.90 -18.40 15.42
C VAL A 54 13.95 -17.28 16.45
N ALA A 55 12.94 -16.40 16.46
CA ALA A 55 12.77 -15.33 17.44
C ALA A 55 11.29 -14.96 17.56
N ALA A 56 10.95 -14.26 18.64
CA ALA A 56 9.63 -13.66 18.78
C ALA A 56 9.66 -12.45 19.72
N THR A 57 9.05 -11.37 19.26
CA THR A 57 8.82 -10.15 20.02
C THR A 57 7.46 -10.18 20.71
N GLN A 58 7.45 -9.87 22.00
CA GLN A 58 6.24 -9.85 22.83
C GLN A 58 6.02 -8.41 23.33
N PRO A 59 5.34 -7.54 22.58
CA PRO A 59 5.02 -6.21 23.05
C PRO A 59 3.72 -6.21 23.88
N ALA A 60 3.59 -5.27 24.81
CA ALA A 60 2.36 -5.03 25.56
C ALA A 60 1.99 -3.55 25.59
N ILE A 61 0.70 -3.25 25.42
CA ILE A 61 0.16 -1.89 25.48
C ILE A 61 -0.62 -1.74 26.79
N TYR A 62 -0.24 -0.75 27.60
CA TYR A 62 -0.88 -0.43 28.87
C TYR A 62 -1.49 0.96 28.81
N ALA A 63 -2.74 1.13 29.23
CA ALA A 63 -3.39 2.43 29.37
C ALA A 63 -3.72 2.69 30.85
N LEU A 64 -3.24 3.82 31.37
CA LEU A 64 -3.39 4.19 32.78
C LEU A 64 -4.14 5.52 32.87
N PRO A 65 -5.25 5.62 33.61
CA PRO A 65 -5.85 6.91 33.90
C PRO A 65 -4.89 7.74 34.77
N GLN A 66 -4.87 9.06 34.58
CA GLN A 66 -4.01 10.02 35.28
C GLN A 66 -4.81 11.06 36.08
N GLY A 67 -6.10 11.22 35.77
CA GLY A 67 -6.98 12.18 36.43
C GLY A 67 -8.27 12.38 35.66
N VAL A 68 -9.26 12.99 36.30
CA VAL A 68 -10.56 13.31 35.72
C VAL A 68 -10.89 14.76 36.02
N GLU A 69 -11.24 15.51 34.99
CA GLU A 69 -11.76 16.87 35.06
C GLU A 69 -13.22 16.86 34.61
N ARG A 70 -14.11 17.51 35.38
CA ARG A 70 -15.50 17.71 34.96
C ARG A 70 -15.60 19.04 34.23
N LEU A 71 -16.11 19.00 33.00
CA LEU A 71 -16.27 20.16 32.14
C LEU A 71 -17.62 20.85 32.40
N ASP A 72 -17.70 22.14 32.09
CA ASP A 72 -18.93 22.95 32.25
C ASP A 72 -20.12 22.41 31.47
N ASN A 73 -19.87 21.68 30.39
CA ASN A 73 -20.90 21.02 29.57
C ASN A 73 -21.42 19.70 30.17
N GLY A 74 -21.02 19.34 31.39
CA GLY A 74 -21.44 18.13 32.09
C GLY A 74 -20.71 16.85 31.65
N LYS A 75 -19.69 16.94 30.79
CA LYS A 75 -18.85 15.80 30.39
C LYS A 75 -17.58 15.70 31.24
N LEU A 76 -16.89 14.58 31.10
CA LEU A 76 -15.61 14.30 31.73
C LEU A 76 -14.47 14.40 30.71
N LYS A 77 -13.39 15.05 31.09
CA LYS A 77 -12.10 14.97 30.42
C LYS A 77 -11.18 14.08 31.27
N ILE A 78 -10.87 12.90 30.76
CA ILE A 78 -10.05 11.90 31.47
C ILE A 78 -8.65 11.93 30.88
N GLY A 79 -7.65 12.20 31.71
CA GLY A 79 -6.25 12.10 31.31
C GLY A 79 -5.83 10.64 31.28
N PHE A 80 -5.13 10.22 30.22
CA PHE A 80 -4.54 8.89 30.12
C PHE A 80 -3.03 8.97 29.92
N LYS A 81 -2.33 7.93 30.36
CA LYS A 81 -0.94 7.64 30.01
C LYS A 81 -0.87 6.23 29.47
N VAL A 82 -0.62 6.12 28.17
CA VAL A 82 -0.46 4.86 27.46
C VAL A 82 1.02 4.58 27.26
N LYS A 83 1.42 3.32 27.45
CA LYS A 83 2.79 2.86 27.31
C LYS A 83 2.85 1.59 26.48
N CYS A 84 3.85 1.50 25.61
CA CYS A 84 4.23 0.25 24.93
C CYS A 84 5.48 -0.32 25.62
N ALA A 85 5.39 -1.53 26.17
CA ALA A 85 6.50 -2.21 26.82
C ALA A 85 6.96 -3.39 25.96
N PHE A 86 8.28 -3.58 25.91
CA PHE A 86 8.89 -4.79 25.37
C PHE A 86 8.97 -5.83 26.49
N GLN A 87 8.24 -6.94 26.36
CA GLN A 87 8.17 -7.93 27.44
C GLN A 87 9.45 -8.74 27.53
N THR A 88 9.80 -9.13 28.76
CA THR A 88 10.90 -10.06 29.04
C THR A 88 10.65 -11.46 28.46
N ALA A 89 9.40 -11.76 28.07
CA ALA A 89 9.03 -12.96 27.35
C ALA A 89 9.52 -12.96 25.88
N SER A 90 9.97 -11.83 25.34
CA SER A 90 10.55 -11.77 24.00
C SER A 90 11.88 -12.52 23.96
N TRP A 91 12.06 -13.38 22.96
CA TRP A 91 13.15 -14.35 22.94
C TRP A 91 13.74 -14.51 21.55
N ARG A 92 14.98 -14.99 21.50
CA ARG A 92 15.63 -15.50 20.29
C ARG A 92 16.20 -16.88 20.59
N ARG A 93 16.32 -17.73 19.58
CA ARG A 93 16.99 -19.02 19.73
C ARG A 93 18.47 -18.79 20.08
N GLU A 94 19.04 -19.65 20.91
CA GLU A 94 20.46 -19.55 21.28
C GLU A 94 21.38 -19.97 20.12
N ASP A 95 21.01 -21.05 19.44
CA ASP A 95 21.69 -21.57 18.26
C ASP A 95 20.99 -21.07 16.98
N MET A 96 21.38 -19.86 16.56
CA MET A 96 20.87 -19.22 15.33
C MET A 96 21.70 -19.60 14.09
N GLY A 97 22.78 -20.38 14.21
CA GLY A 97 23.73 -20.63 13.11
C GLY A 97 24.19 -19.31 12.44
N ASP A 98 24.17 -19.27 11.10
CA ASP A 98 24.45 -18.06 10.30
C ASP A 98 23.25 -17.07 10.20
N MET A 99 22.15 -17.33 10.92
CA MET A 99 20.90 -16.56 10.85
C MET A 99 20.71 -15.38 11.81
N PRO A 100 21.60 -14.98 12.75
CA PRO A 100 21.50 -13.66 13.37
C PRO A 100 21.93 -12.61 12.35
N SER A 101 21.11 -12.42 11.32
CA SER A 101 21.24 -11.31 10.39
C SER A 101 20.47 -10.12 10.96
N ASP A 102 20.98 -8.92 10.70
CA ASP A 102 20.28 -7.66 11.02
C ASP A 102 18.85 -7.64 10.47
N TYR A 103 18.58 -8.44 9.45
CA TYR A 103 17.28 -8.60 8.82
C TYR A 103 16.23 -9.29 9.74
N VAL A 104 16.58 -10.39 10.40
CA VAL A 104 15.68 -11.04 11.36
C VAL A 104 15.47 -10.15 12.59
N LEU A 105 16.52 -9.45 13.03
CA LEU A 105 16.39 -8.47 14.12
C LEU A 105 15.43 -7.35 13.74
N ASN A 106 15.54 -6.83 12.52
CA ASN A 106 14.63 -5.82 12.01
C ASN A 106 13.19 -6.33 12.00
N HIS A 107 12.94 -7.58 11.61
CA HIS A 107 11.59 -8.16 11.60
C HIS A 107 10.96 -8.14 12.99
N GLU A 108 11.76 -8.50 13.98
CA GLU A 108 11.37 -8.46 15.39
C GLU A 108 11.19 -7.03 15.92
N CYS A 109 12.04 -6.09 15.51
CA CYS A 109 11.85 -4.66 15.81
C CYS A 109 10.53 -4.13 15.25
N ASP A 110 10.18 -4.49 14.02
CA ASP A 110 8.95 -4.05 13.35
C ASP A 110 7.70 -4.48 14.11
N HIS A 111 7.69 -5.68 14.71
CA HIS A 111 6.59 -6.11 15.59
C HIS A 111 6.41 -5.19 16.80
N TYR A 112 7.51 -4.70 17.40
CA TYR A 112 7.45 -3.73 18.49
C TYR A 112 6.95 -2.36 18.00
N ASP A 113 7.45 -1.89 16.86
CA ASP A 113 7.09 -0.60 16.28
C ASP A 113 5.62 -0.54 15.83
N ILE A 114 5.06 -1.66 15.36
CA ILE A 114 3.62 -1.80 15.15
C ILE A 114 2.88 -1.58 16.47
N ALA A 115 3.27 -2.26 17.54
CA ALA A 115 2.63 -2.10 18.84
C ALA A 115 2.76 -0.67 19.40
N LEU A 116 3.92 -0.03 19.20
CA LEU A 116 4.15 1.36 19.59
C LEU A 116 3.24 2.33 18.83
N THR A 117 3.02 2.10 17.54
CA THR A 117 2.04 2.87 16.75
C THR A 117 0.65 2.81 17.37
N PHE A 118 0.17 1.60 17.67
CA PHE A 118 -1.16 1.42 18.26
C PHE A 118 -1.24 1.98 19.69
N ALA A 119 -0.16 1.95 20.46
CA ALA A 119 -0.08 2.61 21.76
C ALA A 119 -0.20 4.14 21.64
N ASN A 120 0.51 4.76 20.69
CA ASN A 120 0.43 6.19 20.43
C ASN A 120 -0.97 6.59 19.95
N LYS A 121 -1.58 5.77 19.09
CA LYS A 121 -2.95 5.99 18.61
C LYS A 121 -3.97 5.88 19.74
N LEU A 122 -3.84 4.88 20.61
CA LEU A 122 -4.68 4.71 21.78
C LEU A 122 -4.56 5.90 22.75
N GLN A 123 -3.33 6.39 22.98
CA GLN A 123 -3.09 7.61 23.77
C GLN A 123 -3.89 8.79 23.21
N GLN A 124 -3.79 9.02 21.90
CA GLN A 124 -4.47 10.12 21.21
C GLN A 124 -5.99 9.98 21.31
N ASP A 125 -6.54 8.81 20.98
CA ASP A 125 -7.98 8.57 20.93
C ASP A 125 -8.64 8.65 22.30
N LEU A 126 -7.94 8.17 23.35
CA LEU A 126 -8.42 8.29 24.72
C LEU A 126 -8.35 9.72 25.24
N THR A 127 -7.26 10.45 24.93
CA THR A 127 -7.04 11.79 25.52
C THR A 127 -7.85 12.89 24.83
N ASN A 128 -8.14 12.74 23.54
CA ASN A 128 -8.86 13.75 22.76
C ASN A 128 -10.39 13.64 22.90
N LYS A 129 -10.89 12.62 23.59
CA LYS A 129 -12.32 12.41 23.77
C LYS A 129 -12.83 13.06 25.06
N GLU A 130 -13.97 13.73 24.96
CA GLU A 130 -14.83 14.03 26.11
C GLU A 130 -15.79 12.88 26.36
N TYR A 131 -15.90 12.45 27.61
CA TYR A 131 -16.65 11.27 28.02
C TYR A 131 -17.95 11.62 28.73
N SER A 132 -18.95 10.74 28.64
CA SER A 132 -20.16 10.88 29.43
C SER A 132 -19.92 10.48 30.90
N GLU A 133 -20.48 11.24 31.84
CA GLU A 133 -20.28 11.01 33.28
C GLU A 133 -20.70 9.62 33.75
N LYS A 134 -21.78 9.07 33.18
CA LYS A 134 -22.31 7.74 33.53
C LYS A 134 -21.86 6.62 32.59
N GLY A 135 -21.29 6.96 31.43
CA GLY A 135 -21.00 6.01 30.35
C GLY A 135 -19.53 5.91 29.95
N PHE A 136 -18.64 6.66 30.62
CA PHE A 136 -17.22 6.75 30.25
C PHE A 136 -16.54 5.39 30.14
N GLU A 137 -16.82 4.43 31.03
CA GLU A 137 -16.20 3.09 30.99
C GLU A 137 -16.50 2.37 29.67
N LYS A 138 -17.77 2.35 29.26
CA LYS A 138 -18.20 1.74 28.00
C LYS A 138 -17.60 2.47 26.80
N GLU A 139 -17.52 3.80 26.86
CA GLU A 139 -16.92 4.61 25.80
C GLU A 139 -15.41 4.37 25.65
N ILE A 140 -14.68 4.17 26.75
CA ILE A 140 -13.26 3.79 26.75
C ILE A 140 -13.11 2.41 26.11
N LEU A 141 -13.92 1.42 26.51
CA LEU A 141 -13.87 0.06 25.95
C LEU A 141 -14.21 0.03 24.45
N ASN A 142 -15.12 0.90 24.01
CA ASN A 142 -15.46 1.06 22.60
C ASN A 142 -14.34 1.68 21.75
N ILE A 143 -13.38 2.36 22.36
CA ILE A 143 -12.13 2.79 21.69
C ILE A 143 -11.11 1.65 21.74
N TYR A 144 -10.93 1.07 22.92
CA TYR A 144 -9.90 0.08 23.18
C TYR A 144 -10.07 -1.20 22.35
N HIS A 145 -11.23 -1.85 22.42
CA HIS A 145 -11.41 -3.18 21.82
C HIS A 145 -11.25 -3.19 20.28
N PRO A 146 -11.87 -2.27 19.52
CA PRO A 146 -11.69 -2.25 18.07
C PRO A 146 -10.24 -1.96 17.68
N LEU A 147 -9.57 -1.06 18.39
CA LEU A 147 -8.19 -0.69 18.11
C LEU A 147 -7.22 -1.86 18.37
N LEU A 148 -7.40 -2.59 19.48
CA LEU A 148 -6.59 -3.77 19.79
C LEU A 148 -6.88 -4.95 18.87
N LYS A 149 -8.14 -5.15 18.46
CA LYS A 149 -8.49 -6.14 17.43
C LYS A 149 -7.72 -5.85 16.14
N LYS A 150 -7.76 -4.59 15.67
CA LYS A 150 -7.05 -4.15 14.47
C LYS A 150 -5.54 -4.28 14.60
N TYR A 151 -4.97 -3.99 15.78
CA TYR A 151 -3.56 -4.25 16.08
C TYR A 151 -3.17 -5.71 15.80
N HIS A 152 -3.94 -6.67 16.30
CA HIS A 152 -3.67 -8.10 16.08
C HIS A 152 -3.82 -8.53 14.62
N GLU A 153 -4.80 -7.96 13.91
CA GLU A 153 -4.96 -8.17 12.47
C GLU A 153 -3.73 -7.67 11.71
N VAL A 154 -3.21 -6.48 12.06
CA VAL A 154 -2.02 -5.89 11.43
C VAL A 154 -0.76 -6.73 11.69
N GLN A 155 -0.52 -7.18 12.93
CA GLN A 155 0.60 -8.08 13.25
C GLN A 155 0.54 -9.36 12.40
N SER A 156 -0.64 -9.99 12.34
CA SER A 156 -0.83 -11.24 11.56
C SER A 156 -0.63 -11.02 10.06
N SER A 157 -1.06 -9.86 9.56
CA SER A 157 -0.90 -9.48 8.16
C SER A 157 0.55 -9.17 7.81
N TYR A 158 1.28 -8.53 8.73
CA TYR A 158 2.71 -8.28 8.59
C TYR A 158 3.48 -9.59 8.45
N ASP A 159 3.31 -10.51 9.39
CA ASP A 159 3.91 -11.84 9.35
C ASP A 159 3.63 -12.56 8.03
N SER A 160 2.36 -12.62 7.62
CA SER A 160 1.96 -13.31 6.39
C SER A 160 2.60 -12.71 5.14
N MET A 161 2.65 -11.37 5.03
CA MET A 161 3.18 -10.71 3.83
C MET A 161 4.71 -10.66 3.80
N ALA A 162 5.36 -10.48 4.95
CA ALA A 162 6.82 -10.55 5.06
C ALA A 162 7.34 -12.00 4.97
N GLY A 163 6.43 -12.99 4.87
CA GLY A 163 6.78 -14.40 4.85
C GLY A 163 7.48 -14.82 6.14
N HIS A 164 7.02 -14.32 7.28
CA HIS A 164 7.64 -14.52 8.60
C HIS A 164 9.12 -14.11 8.64
N GLY A 165 9.45 -12.96 8.04
CA GLY A 165 10.82 -12.45 8.00
C GLY A 165 11.73 -13.18 7.01
N VAL A 166 11.16 -13.75 5.93
CA VAL A 166 11.91 -14.38 4.84
C VAL A 166 11.95 -13.47 3.60
N SER A 167 10.88 -12.70 3.35
CA SER A 167 10.75 -11.86 2.17
C SER A 167 11.30 -10.45 2.40
N LYS A 168 12.59 -10.25 2.05
CA LYS A 168 13.30 -8.97 2.24
C LYS A 168 12.57 -7.77 1.63
N ASP A 169 12.06 -7.93 0.42
CA ASP A 169 11.35 -6.86 -0.29
C ASP A 169 10.02 -6.50 0.39
N ASN A 170 9.27 -7.51 0.85
CA ASN A 170 7.99 -7.26 1.50
C ASN A 170 8.18 -6.70 2.90
N GLN A 171 9.20 -7.15 3.62
CA GLN A 171 9.55 -6.55 4.90
C GLN A 171 9.95 -5.09 4.73
N TYR A 172 10.85 -4.75 3.80
CA TYR A 172 11.21 -3.36 3.55
C TYR A 172 9.99 -2.45 3.25
N LEU A 173 8.97 -2.96 2.53
CA LEU A 173 7.71 -2.23 2.32
C LEU A 173 6.93 -2.00 3.62
N TRP A 174 6.99 -2.95 4.54
CA TRP A 174 6.43 -2.83 5.87
C TRP A 174 7.24 -1.87 6.74
N ASP A 175 8.57 -1.90 6.73
CA ASP A 175 9.43 -0.95 7.44
C ASP A 175 9.04 0.49 7.10
N LEU A 176 8.90 0.79 5.80
CA LEU A 176 8.47 2.11 5.31
C LEU A 176 7.07 2.48 5.81
N ARG A 177 6.16 1.50 5.89
CA ARG A 177 4.79 1.71 6.37
C ARG A 177 4.76 1.96 7.88
N ILE A 178 5.47 1.14 8.64
CA ILE A 178 5.53 1.16 10.11
C ILE A 178 6.20 2.46 10.56
N LYS A 179 7.39 2.77 10.03
CA LYS A 179 8.08 4.04 10.28
C LYS A 179 7.15 5.21 10.11
N LYS A 180 6.28 5.13 9.08
CA LYS A 180 5.41 6.24 8.81
C LYS A 180 4.15 6.30 9.68
N CYS A 181 3.58 5.16 9.99
CA CYS A 181 2.53 5.06 10.99
C CYS A 181 3.00 5.62 12.35
N LEU A 182 4.26 5.39 12.73
CA LEU A 182 4.90 5.99 13.91
C LEU A 182 4.99 7.51 13.82
N GLU A 183 5.55 8.07 12.74
CA GLU A 183 5.71 9.53 12.58
C GLU A 183 4.36 10.27 12.60
N LEU A 184 3.29 9.65 12.08
CA LEU A 184 1.95 10.26 12.04
C LEU A 184 1.03 9.89 13.20
N THR A 185 1.42 8.92 14.04
CA THR A 185 0.53 8.37 15.07
C THR A 185 -0.79 7.88 14.48
N THR A 186 -0.73 6.98 13.48
CA THR A 186 -1.92 6.45 12.80
C THR A 186 -1.93 4.93 12.67
N ASP A 187 -3.09 4.31 12.84
CA ASP A 187 -3.36 2.87 12.72
C ASP A 187 -3.79 2.45 11.30
N GLN A 188 -3.63 3.34 10.32
CA GLN A 188 -4.06 3.15 8.94
C GLN A 188 -3.06 2.32 8.12
N TYR A 189 -2.81 1.07 8.52
CA TYR A 189 -1.90 0.14 7.83
C TYR A 189 -2.47 -0.44 6.51
N TYR A 190 -3.80 -0.63 6.45
CA TYR A 190 -4.54 -1.15 5.28
C TYR A 190 -5.07 -0.05 4.37
N SER A 191 -5.17 1.16 4.91
CA SER A 191 -5.00 2.31 4.05
C SER A 191 -3.57 2.19 3.55
N SER A 192 -3.38 2.05 2.24
CA SER A 192 -2.09 2.34 1.57
C SER A 192 -1.37 3.53 2.25
N PRO A 193 -0.04 3.73 2.16
CA PRO A 193 0.77 4.89 2.65
C PRO A 193 0.25 6.33 2.35
N LEU A 194 -1.04 6.55 2.45
CA LEU A 194 -1.88 7.57 1.84
C LEU A 194 -1.85 8.88 2.59
N SER A 195 -1.38 8.88 3.84
CA SER A 195 -1.16 10.14 4.55
C SER A 195 0.24 10.69 4.34
N VAL A 196 1.16 9.99 3.64
CA VAL A 196 2.61 10.32 3.69
C VAL A 196 3.40 10.10 2.43
N ALA A 197 3.05 9.14 1.59
CA ALA A 197 3.47 9.22 0.21
C ALA A 197 2.88 10.52 -0.35
N GLN A 198 3.66 11.61 -0.23
CA GLN A 198 3.35 13.02 -0.46
C GLN A 198 1.93 13.21 -0.98
N GLN A 199 0.86 13.20 -0.15
CA GLN A 199 -0.55 13.27 -0.60
C GLN A 199 -0.72 13.35 -2.12
N VAL A 200 -0.54 12.23 -2.85
CA VAL A 200 -0.33 12.33 -4.30
C VAL A 200 -1.71 12.41 -4.98
N LEU A 201 -2.38 13.53 -4.78
CA LEU A 201 -3.80 13.73 -5.05
C LEU A 201 -4.08 13.81 -6.55
N ASN A 202 -3.17 14.44 -7.30
CA ASN A 202 -3.39 14.81 -8.69
C ASN A 202 -2.30 14.27 -9.63
N PRO A 203 -2.62 13.95 -10.89
CA PRO A 203 -1.63 13.79 -11.93
C PRO A 203 -0.76 15.06 -12.07
N GLY A 204 0.52 14.91 -12.43
CA GLY A 204 1.48 16.00 -12.60
C GLY A 204 2.37 16.30 -11.38
N GLN A 205 2.22 15.56 -10.27
CA GLN A 205 3.05 15.75 -9.09
C GLN A 205 4.48 15.24 -9.27
N VAL A 206 5.45 15.94 -8.68
CA VAL A 206 6.84 15.51 -8.59
C VAL A 206 7.06 14.65 -7.34
N VAL A 207 7.69 13.50 -7.54
CA VAL A 207 8.05 12.54 -6.50
C VAL A 207 9.55 12.25 -6.58
N LYS A 208 10.18 11.95 -5.43
CA LYS A 208 11.58 11.54 -5.38
C LYS A 208 11.70 10.05 -5.18
N ARG A 209 12.63 9.40 -5.89
CA ARG A 209 13.08 8.03 -5.66
C ARG A 209 14.13 8.03 -4.56
N LEU A 210 14.04 7.07 -3.63
CA LEU A 210 15.03 6.93 -2.57
C LEU A 210 16.34 6.35 -3.15
N PRO A 211 17.51 6.58 -2.51
CA PRO A 211 18.74 5.90 -2.89
C PRO A 211 18.53 4.38 -2.99
N ASP A 212 19.04 3.77 -4.06
CA ASP A 212 19.02 2.32 -4.31
C ASP A 212 17.62 1.66 -4.31
N GLU A 213 16.54 2.45 -4.36
CA GLU A 213 15.17 1.94 -4.34
C GLU A 213 14.84 1.24 -5.67
N PRO A 214 14.46 -0.05 -5.69
CA PRO A 214 14.01 -0.74 -6.89
C PRO A 214 12.74 -0.10 -7.48
N ALA A 215 12.57 -0.17 -8.81
CA ALA A 215 11.43 0.47 -9.49
C ALA A 215 10.07 -0.02 -8.97
N ARG A 216 9.98 -1.30 -8.59
CA ARG A 216 8.79 -1.86 -7.93
C ARG A 216 8.45 -1.12 -6.65
N LEU A 217 9.42 -0.91 -5.77
CA LEU A 217 9.22 -0.25 -4.47
C LEU A 217 8.87 1.22 -4.66
N PHE A 218 9.57 1.89 -5.59
CA PHE A 218 9.26 3.26 -6.00
C PHE A 218 7.81 3.40 -6.50
N ALA A 219 7.37 2.53 -7.42
CA ALA A 219 6.01 2.55 -7.95
C ALA A 219 4.95 2.25 -6.88
N VAL A 220 5.23 1.33 -5.94
CA VAL A 220 4.34 1.05 -4.81
C VAL A 220 4.21 2.29 -3.93
N ARG A 221 5.33 2.92 -3.55
CA ARG A 221 5.34 4.11 -2.70
C ARG A 221 4.64 5.31 -3.35
N CYS A 222 4.83 5.51 -4.65
CA CYS A 222 4.31 6.68 -5.38
C CYS A 222 2.92 6.48 -6.02
N ARG A 223 2.21 5.39 -5.65
CA ARG A 223 0.93 5.02 -6.25
C ARG A 223 -0.20 6.04 -5.99
N PRO A 224 -1.24 6.08 -6.84
CA PRO A 224 -2.41 6.93 -6.64
C PRO A 224 -3.20 6.62 -5.36
N LEU A 225 -3.96 7.61 -4.89
CA LEU A 225 -4.77 7.46 -3.68
C LEU A 225 -5.76 6.29 -3.81
N LYS A 226 -5.90 5.41 -2.82
CA LYS A 226 -6.79 4.23 -2.86
C LYS A 226 -6.52 3.24 -4.00
N ALA A 227 -5.36 3.33 -4.65
CA ALA A 227 -4.98 2.38 -5.69
C ALA A 227 -4.11 1.25 -5.10
N GLU A 228 -4.23 0.07 -5.71
CA GLU A 228 -3.54 -1.15 -5.32
C GLU A 228 -2.53 -1.55 -6.40
N PHE A 229 -1.40 -2.07 -5.95
CA PHE A 229 -0.36 -2.63 -6.82
C PHE A 229 -0.31 -4.13 -6.53
N THR A 230 -0.99 -4.93 -7.37
CA THR A 230 -1.22 -6.36 -7.14
C THR A 230 -0.12 -7.22 -7.76
N ASP A 231 0.00 -8.48 -7.33
CA ASP A 231 0.96 -9.43 -7.93
C ASP A 231 0.63 -9.78 -9.39
N GLU A 232 -0.63 -9.67 -9.82
CA GLU A 232 -1.02 -9.79 -11.24
C GLU A 232 -0.47 -8.63 -12.08
N ILE A 233 -0.40 -7.43 -11.49
CA ILE A 233 0.07 -6.22 -12.16
C ILE A 233 1.60 -6.05 -12.06
N ALA A 234 2.22 -6.52 -10.99
CA ALA A 234 3.64 -6.30 -10.73
C ALA A 234 4.57 -6.68 -11.90
N PRO A 235 4.34 -7.81 -12.62
CA PRO A 235 5.14 -8.17 -13.80
C PRO A 235 5.00 -7.23 -15.00
N LYS A 236 4.01 -6.32 -15.00
CA LYS A 236 3.77 -5.33 -16.06
C LYS A 236 4.45 -3.99 -15.79
N LEU A 237 5.05 -3.82 -14.60
CA LEU A 237 5.89 -2.66 -14.33
C LEU A 237 7.10 -2.69 -15.26
N THR A 238 7.34 -1.59 -15.94
CA THR A 238 8.44 -1.46 -16.91
C THR A 238 9.31 -0.27 -16.54
N GLU A 239 10.60 -0.50 -16.37
CA GLU A 239 11.59 0.58 -16.26
C GLU A 239 12.39 0.63 -17.57
N THR A 240 12.32 1.75 -18.30
CA THR A 240 12.85 1.80 -19.67
C THR A 240 13.37 3.18 -20.05
N LYS A 241 14.44 3.19 -20.84
CA LYS A 241 15.00 4.38 -21.49
C LYS A 241 14.47 4.61 -22.90
N GLU A 242 13.74 3.62 -23.46
CA GLU A 242 13.24 3.66 -24.84
C GLU A 242 12.38 4.89 -25.14
N TRP A 243 11.78 5.47 -24.10
CA TRP A 243 10.86 6.59 -24.23
C TRP A 243 11.46 7.96 -23.85
N THR A 244 12.60 7.97 -23.16
CA THR A 244 13.19 9.16 -22.52
C THR A 244 14.66 9.35 -22.84
N GLY A 245 15.29 8.41 -23.56
CA GLY A 245 16.67 8.47 -24.02
C GLY A 245 17.70 8.14 -22.95
N GLU A 246 17.95 9.06 -22.02
CA GLU A 246 19.09 8.98 -21.10
C GLU A 246 18.74 8.36 -19.74
N ASN A 247 17.64 8.85 -19.14
CA ASN A 247 17.15 8.44 -17.84
C ASN A 247 15.94 7.53 -17.99
N SER A 248 15.83 6.47 -17.20
CA SER A 248 14.70 5.54 -17.32
C SER A 248 13.41 6.16 -16.80
N ALA A 249 12.32 6.04 -17.56
CA ALA A 249 10.96 6.21 -17.03
C ALA A 249 10.50 4.92 -16.36
N VAL A 250 9.66 5.05 -15.32
CA VAL A 250 8.98 3.91 -14.70
C VAL A 250 7.51 3.93 -15.08
N ILE A 251 7.05 2.90 -15.78
CA ILE A 251 5.64 2.71 -16.15
C ILE A 251 5.03 1.73 -15.15
N ALA A 252 3.98 2.17 -14.48
CA ALA A 252 3.31 1.40 -13.44
C ALA A 252 1.80 1.43 -13.63
N PHE A 253 1.17 0.34 -13.22
CA PHE A 253 -0.27 0.17 -13.28
C PHE A 253 -0.83 -0.11 -11.90
N TYR A 254 -2.11 0.19 -11.71
CA TYR A 254 -2.78 0.00 -10.43
C TYR A 254 -4.25 -0.31 -10.63
N THR A 255 -4.84 -1.14 -9.78
CA THR A 255 -6.30 -1.23 -9.66
C THR A 255 -6.81 -0.19 -8.68
N GLN A 256 -8.04 0.30 -8.86
CA GLN A 256 -8.65 1.22 -7.92
C GLN A 256 -10.17 1.00 -7.87
N PRO A 257 -10.77 0.80 -6.69
CA PRO A 257 -12.22 0.78 -6.56
C PRO A 257 -12.80 2.18 -6.77
N PHE A 258 -13.98 2.26 -7.38
CA PHE A 258 -14.74 3.49 -7.56
C PHE A 258 -16.24 3.22 -7.48
N LYS A 259 -17.02 4.26 -7.21
CA LYS A 259 -18.48 4.18 -7.25
C LYS A 259 -18.97 4.56 -8.64
N ILE A 260 -19.85 3.73 -9.20
CA ILE A 260 -20.59 3.98 -10.42
C ILE A 260 -21.93 4.54 -9.99
N GLU A 261 -22.09 5.84 -10.18
CA GLU A 261 -23.36 6.53 -9.97
C GLU A 261 -24.18 6.47 -11.26
N LYS A 262 -25.45 6.12 -11.12
CA LYS A 262 -26.42 6.12 -12.20
C LYS A 262 -27.63 6.90 -11.74
N GLU A 263 -28.22 7.66 -12.65
CA GLU A 263 -29.43 8.42 -12.35
C GLU A 263 -30.54 7.47 -11.91
N PHE A 264 -31.14 7.72 -10.75
CA PHE A 264 -32.25 6.94 -10.18
C PHE A 264 -31.94 5.47 -9.80
N GLU A 265 -30.67 5.04 -9.79
CA GLU A 265 -30.25 3.72 -9.28
C GLU A 265 -29.29 3.88 -8.10
N PRO A 266 -29.27 2.92 -7.13
CA PRO A 266 -28.23 2.89 -6.11
C PRO A 266 -26.84 2.82 -6.74
N ALA A 267 -25.88 3.58 -6.18
CA ALA A 267 -24.51 3.53 -6.63
C ALA A 267 -23.97 2.10 -6.52
N THR A 268 -23.37 1.61 -7.60
CA THR A 268 -22.72 0.29 -7.63
C THR A 268 -21.21 0.46 -7.51
N GLU A 269 -20.51 -0.60 -7.13
CA GLU A 269 -19.05 -0.58 -7.04
C GLU A 269 -18.44 -1.13 -8.33
N GLY A 270 -17.41 -0.46 -8.81
CA GLY A 270 -16.60 -0.90 -9.92
C GLY A 270 -15.12 -0.87 -9.54
N THR A 271 -14.30 -1.53 -10.34
CA THR A 271 -12.84 -1.41 -10.28
C THR A 271 -12.35 -0.88 -11.61
N ARG A 272 -11.38 0.03 -11.57
CA ARG A 272 -10.71 0.56 -12.77
C ARG A 272 -9.22 0.26 -12.73
N LEU A 273 -8.61 0.16 -13.90
CA LEU A 273 -7.17 0.12 -14.06
C LEU A 273 -6.67 1.55 -14.30
N LEU A 274 -5.63 1.95 -13.59
CA LEU A 274 -4.90 3.20 -13.77
C LEU A 274 -3.53 2.89 -14.36
N ALA A 275 -3.13 3.62 -15.40
CA ALA A 275 -1.77 3.56 -15.92
C ALA A 275 -1.07 4.89 -15.67
N TYR A 276 0.12 4.86 -15.10
CA TYR A 276 0.95 6.04 -14.83
C TYR A 276 2.37 5.84 -15.35
N ALA A 277 2.97 6.94 -15.77
CA ALA A 277 4.40 7.03 -16.04
C ALA A 277 5.05 7.97 -15.03
N PHE A 278 6.17 7.56 -14.44
CA PHE A 278 7.04 8.42 -13.66
C PHE A 278 8.17 8.87 -14.58
N MET A 279 8.07 10.10 -15.05
CA MET A 279 8.96 10.68 -16.05
C MET A 279 10.14 11.38 -15.38
N PRO A 280 11.39 11.05 -15.70
CA PRO A 280 12.57 11.58 -15.01
C PRO A 280 12.78 13.07 -15.33
N MET A 281 12.82 13.90 -14.28
CA MET A 281 13.02 15.35 -14.37
C MET A 281 14.46 15.76 -14.01
N ALA A 282 15.02 15.12 -13.00
CA ALA A 282 16.38 15.33 -12.48
C ALA A 282 16.85 14.06 -11.76
N GLU A 283 18.03 14.09 -11.15
CA GLU A 283 18.55 12.95 -10.36
C GLU A 283 17.52 12.53 -9.30
N ARG A 284 17.01 11.29 -9.46
CA ARG A 284 15.98 10.70 -8.59
C ARG A 284 14.65 11.48 -8.52
N GLU A 285 14.45 12.55 -9.27
CA GLU A 285 13.19 13.29 -9.30
C GLU A 285 12.36 12.90 -10.52
N TYR A 286 11.10 12.55 -10.30
CA TYR A 286 10.20 12.09 -11.33
C TYR A 286 8.87 12.85 -11.28
N LYS A 287 8.36 13.26 -12.45
CA LYS A 287 6.99 13.75 -12.59
C LYS A 287 6.06 12.57 -12.85
N ARG A 288 5.04 12.43 -12.02
CA ARG A 288 3.99 11.42 -12.20
C ARG A 288 2.98 11.90 -13.23
N VAL A 289 2.90 11.22 -14.36
CA VAL A 289 2.03 11.53 -15.50
C VAL A 289 0.96 10.45 -15.61
N LEU A 290 -0.30 10.83 -15.63
CA LEU A 290 -1.40 9.90 -15.90
C LEU A 290 -1.36 9.51 -17.38
N ILE A 291 -1.25 8.22 -17.67
CA ILE A 291 -1.34 7.72 -19.04
C ILE A 291 -2.83 7.67 -19.43
N ASP A 292 -3.61 6.86 -18.71
CA ASP A 292 -5.05 6.74 -18.90
C ASP A 292 -5.71 6.00 -17.72
N THR A 293 -7.04 6.02 -17.73
CA THR A 293 -7.89 5.22 -16.85
C THR A 293 -8.69 4.26 -17.73
N PHE A 294 -8.71 2.98 -17.38
CA PHE A 294 -9.40 1.94 -18.12
C PHE A 294 -10.47 1.28 -17.25
N CYS A 295 -11.65 1.12 -17.81
CA CYS A 295 -12.77 0.43 -17.19
C CYS A 295 -13.69 -0.07 -18.31
N ILE A 296 -14.10 -1.33 -18.25
CA ILE A 296 -15.06 -1.92 -19.18
C ILE A 296 -16.11 -2.62 -18.34
N GLU A 297 -17.37 -2.20 -18.45
CA GLU A 297 -18.49 -2.76 -17.66
C GLU A 297 -18.21 -2.79 -16.14
N GLY A 298 -17.62 -1.73 -15.60
CA GLY A 298 -17.29 -1.63 -14.18
C GLY A 298 -16.10 -2.48 -13.72
N LYS A 299 -15.40 -3.16 -14.64
CA LYS A 299 -14.23 -4.02 -14.35
C LYS A 299 -12.92 -3.40 -14.81
N ALA A 300 -11.87 -3.63 -14.04
CA ALA A 300 -10.51 -3.33 -14.43
C ALA A 300 -10.07 -4.34 -15.51
N PRO A 301 -9.63 -3.89 -16.69
CA PRO A 301 -9.14 -4.80 -17.71
C PRO A 301 -7.78 -5.39 -17.34
N LYS A 302 -7.49 -6.59 -17.85
CA LYS A 302 -6.16 -7.22 -17.75
C LYS A 302 -5.23 -6.61 -18.77
N ILE A 303 -3.99 -6.30 -18.37
CA ILE A 303 -2.95 -5.79 -19.28
C ILE A 303 -2.35 -6.96 -20.05
N THR A 304 -2.51 -6.95 -21.37
CA THR A 304 -1.98 -8.01 -22.24
C THR A 304 -0.61 -7.64 -22.82
N GLY A 305 -0.29 -6.34 -22.96
CA GLY A 305 1.00 -5.87 -23.49
C GLY A 305 1.24 -4.38 -23.26
N VAL A 306 2.51 -4.02 -23.16
CA VAL A 306 3.02 -2.64 -23.06
C VAL A 306 4.28 -2.58 -23.90
N PHE A 307 4.25 -1.81 -24.98
CA PHE A 307 5.38 -1.71 -25.90
C PHE A 307 5.43 -0.35 -26.58
N PHE A 308 6.46 -0.14 -27.40
CA PHE A 308 6.70 1.13 -28.06
C PHE A 308 6.74 0.97 -29.59
N ALA A 309 6.16 1.92 -30.31
CA ALA A 309 6.17 2.01 -31.76
C ALA A 309 6.22 3.47 -32.18
N ASN A 310 7.01 3.83 -33.19
CA ASN A 310 7.03 5.14 -33.83
C ASN A 310 5.78 5.27 -34.71
N ALA A 311 4.70 5.74 -34.10
CA ALA A 311 3.33 5.66 -34.57
C ALA A 311 2.78 7.00 -35.12
N ASP A 312 3.59 8.05 -35.19
CA ASP A 312 3.25 9.32 -35.81
C ASP A 312 4.21 9.76 -36.92
N SER A 313 5.35 9.06 -37.09
CA SER A 313 6.40 9.31 -38.10
C SER A 313 6.98 10.74 -38.10
N ALA A 314 6.57 11.59 -37.16
CA ALA A 314 6.91 13.00 -37.09
C ALA A 314 8.22 13.22 -36.33
N ASP A 315 8.58 12.30 -35.43
CA ASP A 315 9.87 12.26 -34.78
C ASP A 315 10.42 10.82 -34.62
N LYS A 316 11.54 10.68 -33.89
CA LYS A 316 12.17 9.39 -33.57
C LYS A 316 11.72 8.83 -32.22
N ILE A 317 10.88 9.56 -31.48
CA ILE A 317 10.39 9.19 -30.16
C ILE A 317 9.31 8.14 -30.37
N LYS A 318 9.43 7.02 -29.67
CA LYS A 318 8.48 5.91 -29.81
C LYS A 318 7.27 6.16 -28.91
N GLU A 319 6.08 6.03 -29.45
CA GLU A 319 4.82 6.11 -28.74
C GLU A 319 4.53 4.82 -28.00
N MET A 320 3.94 4.96 -26.82
CA MET A 320 3.62 3.84 -25.97
C MET A 320 2.26 3.26 -26.38
N VAL A 321 2.24 1.96 -26.64
CA VAL A 321 1.05 1.18 -26.91
C VAL A 321 0.73 0.33 -25.68
N ILE A 322 -0.50 0.45 -25.18
CA ILE A 322 -1.03 -0.36 -24.08
C ILE A 322 -2.20 -1.18 -24.62
N THR A 323 -2.12 -2.49 -24.42
CA THR A 323 -3.12 -3.45 -24.86
C THR A 323 -3.73 -4.13 -23.64
N THR A 324 -5.05 -4.29 -23.68
CA THR A 324 -5.81 -4.81 -22.55
C THR A 324 -6.96 -5.71 -23.01
N SER A 325 -7.41 -6.60 -22.12
CA SER A 325 -8.56 -7.47 -22.35
C SER A 325 -9.50 -7.52 -21.15
N THR A 326 -10.81 -7.57 -21.39
CA THR A 326 -11.84 -7.78 -20.35
C THR A 326 -12.85 -8.83 -20.78
N ASP A 327 -13.05 -9.83 -19.92
CA ASP A 327 -14.14 -10.78 -20.09
C ASP A 327 -15.47 -10.20 -19.60
N ILE A 328 -16.45 -10.20 -20.50
CA ILE A 328 -17.79 -9.68 -20.28
C ILE A 328 -18.84 -10.78 -20.46
N LYS A 329 -19.91 -10.66 -19.67
CA LYS A 329 -21.09 -11.51 -19.74
C LYS A 329 -22.30 -10.63 -19.50
N LEU A 330 -22.86 -10.14 -20.59
CA LEU A 330 -24.10 -9.37 -20.68
C LEU A 330 -25.20 -10.27 -21.24
N ASN A 331 -26.46 -9.80 -21.22
CA ASN A 331 -27.61 -10.59 -21.65
C ASN A 331 -27.54 -10.97 -23.14
N ASP A 332 -27.04 -10.06 -23.97
CA ASP A 332 -26.92 -10.17 -25.41
C ASP A 332 -25.50 -10.50 -25.88
N ARG A 333 -24.49 -10.35 -25.01
CA ARG A 333 -23.08 -10.45 -25.39
C ARG A 333 -22.22 -11.18 -24.36
N LYS A 334 -21.50 -12.22 -24.78
CA LYS A 334 -20.57 -12.98 -23.93
C LYS A 334 -19.26 -13.24 -24.67
N GLY A 335 -18.14 -12.81 -24.07
CA GLY A 335 -16.83 -12.95 -24.69
C GLY A 335 -15.80 -11.99 -24.10
N THR A 336 -14.76 -11.69 -24.87
CA THR A 336 -13.63 -10.85 -24.46
C THR A 336 -13.59 -9.59 -25.31
N VAL A 337 -13.51 -8.45 -24.66
CA VAL A 337 -13.25 -7.14 -25.30
C VAL A 337 -11.75 -6.89 -25.28
N TYR A 338 -11.16 -6.61 -26.45
CA TYR A 338 -9.77 -6.22 -26.61
C TYR A 338 -9.68 -4.71 -26.87
N THR A 339 -8.80 -4.02 -26.15
CA THR A 339 -8.62 -2.58 -26.29
C THR A 339 -7.15 -2.23 -26.40
N ASN A 340 -6.79 -1.55 -27.48
CA ASN A 340 -5.43 -1.12 -27.78
C ASN A 340 -5.41 0.41 -27.84
N LYS A 341 -4.47 1.04 -27.16
CA LYS A 341 -4.37 2.50 -27.12
C LYS A 341 -2.93 2.96 -27.26
N VAL A 342 -2.73 3.97 -28.10
CA VAL A 342 -1.45 4.62 -28.39
C VAL A 342 -1.40 5.96 -27.68
N TYR A 343 -0.28 6.21 -27.01
CA TYR A 343 -0.04 7.40 -26.22
C TYR A 343 1.27 8.04 -26.59
N ASP A 344 1.23 9.35 -26.57
CA ASP A 344 2.32 10.19 -27.00
C ASP A 344 2.60 11.28 -25.94
N ASN A 345 3.86 11.68 -25.89
CA ASN A 345 4.38 12.72 -25.00
C ASN A 345 4.71 14.04 -25.74
N THR A 346 4.61 14.09 -27.08
CA THR A 346 4.95 15.16 -28.03
C THR A 346 5.68 16.37 -27.44
N GLY A 347 7.01 16.39 -27.57
CA GLY A 347 7.84 17.59 -27.78
C GLY A 347 7.83 18.69 -26.72
N MET A 348 7.27 18.47 -25.53
CA MET A 348 7.19 19.49 -24.50
C MET A 348 8.51 19.63 -23.73
N LYS A 349 8.97 20.88 -23.50
CA LYS A 349 10.10 21.19 -22.60
C LYS A 349 9.92 20.64 -21.18
N THR A 350 8.69 20.29 -20.79
CA THR A 350 8.31 19.73 -19.49
C THR A 350 7.20 18.69 -19.67
N PHE A 351 7.23 17.56 -18.96
CA PHE A 351 6.18 16.55 -19.11
C PHE A 351 4.79 17.06 -18.69
N PRO A 352 3.70 16.64 -19.34
CA PRO A 352 2.35 17.04 -18.96
C PRO A 352 1.89 16.35 -17.67
N SER A 353 0.72 16.71 -17.14
CA SER A 353 0.08 15.95 -16.05
C SER A 353 -0.63 14.69 -16.55
N ARG A 354 -1.04 14.66 -17.82
CA ARG A 354 -1.68 13.54 -18.49
C ARG A 354 -1.14 13.40 -19.92
N LEU A 355 -0.94 12.18 -20.39
CA LEU A 355 -0.56 11.93 -21.79
C LEU A 355 -1.70 12.20 -22.76
N ARG A 356 -1.30 12.50 -23.99
CA ARG A 356 -2.23 12.60 -25.11
C ARG A 356 -2.42 11.23 -25.73
N LYS A 357 -3.67 10.91 -26.05
CA LYS A 357 -4.05 9.71 -26.82
C LYS A 357 -4.05 10.05 -28.30
N LEU A 358 -3.42 9.22 -29.13
CA LEU A 358 -3.41 9.39 -30.58
C LEU A 358 -4.65 8.75 -31.21
N ILE A 359 -5.76 9.48 -31.20
CA ILE A 359 -7.08 8.96 -31.64
C ILE A 359 -7.04 8.38 -33.06
N ALA A 360 -6.34 9.04 -33.99
CA ALA A 360 -6.25 8.58 -35.39
C ALA A 360 -5.53 7.23 -35.51
N VAL A 361 -4.40 7.06 -34.80
CA VAL A 361 -3.63 5.80 -34.79
C VAL A 361 -4.40 4.71 -34.06
N ASN A 362 -5.05 5.03 -32.94
CA ASN A 362 -5.88 4.08 -32.19
C ASN A 362 -6.96 3.44 -33.06
N ALA A 363 -7.59 4.21 -33.96
CA ALA A 363 -8.62 3.71 -34.86
C ALA A 363 -8.08 2.64 -35.85
N LEU A 364 -6.78 2.67 -36.16
CA LEU A 364 -6.14 1.68 -37.04
C LEU A 364 -5.89 0.35 -36.33
N ILE A 365 -5.80 0.36 -34.99
CA ILE A 365 -5.45 -0.82 -34.19
C ILE A 365 -6.55 -1.25 -33.22
N GLU A 366 -7.81 -0.95 -33.52
CA GLU A 366 -8.93 -1.30 -32.64
C GLU A 366 -9.02 -2.82 -32.40
N GLY A 367 -9.07 -3.22 -31.13
CA GLY A 367 -9.08 -4.64 -30.76
C GLY A 367 -10.43 -5.30 -31.07
N GLY A 368 -11.53 -4.66 -30.68
CA GLY A 368 -12.88 -5.15 -30.89
C GLY A 368 -13.30 -6.23 -29.90
N PHE A 369 -14.27 -7.06 -30.29
CA PHE A 369 -14.88 -8.08 -29.44
C PHE A 369 -14.77 -9.48 -30.06
N GLU A 370 -14.46 -10.48 -29.23
CA GLU A 370 -14.48 -11.90 -29.61
C GLU A 370 -15.42 -12.68 -28.70
N GLY A 371 -16.38 -13.39 -29.29
CA GLY A 371 -17.34 -14.19 -28.53
C GLY A 371 -18.66 -14.34 -29.27
N THR A 372 -19.77 -14.26 -28.53
CA THR A 372 -21.13 -14.32 -29.07
C THR A 372 -21.84 -13.01 -28.79
N GLU A 373 -22.47 -12.44 -29.82
CA GLU A 373 -23.32 -11.24 -29.73
C GLU A 373 -24.65 -11.54 -30.43
N ASN A 374 -25.76 -11.37 -29.73
CA ASN A 374 -27.11 -11.72 -30.21
C ASN A 374 -27.20 -13.15 -30.78
N GLY A 375 -26.53 -14.10 -30.12
CA GLY A 375 -26.47 -15.50 -30.54
C GLY A 375 -25.56 -15.79 -31.74
N LYS A 376 -24.92 -14.77 -32.33
CA LYS A 376 -24.02 -14.93 -33.48
C LYS A 376 -22.54 -14.83 -33.05
N PRO A 377 -21.63 -15.64 -33.62
CA PRO A 377 -20.21 -15.53 -33.33
C PRO A 377 -19.63 -14.24 -33.92
N VAL A 378 -18.82 -13.54 -33.13
CA VAL A 378 -18.05 -12.35 -33.50
C VAL A 378 -16.57 -12.65 -33.22
N LYS A 379 -15.68 -12.21 -34.12
CA LYS A 379 -14.23 -12.39 -33.98
C LYS A 379 -13.52 -11.04 -33.96
N ALA A 380 -12.67 -10.85 -32.96
CA ALA A 380 -11.74 -9.73 -32.91
C ALA A 380 -10.54 -10.01 -33.81
N ARG A 381 -10.05 -8.97 -34.49
CA ARG A 381 -8.95 -9.08 -35.45
C ARG A 381 -7.58 -8.79 -34.83
N LEU A 382 -7.49 -7.84 -33.90
CA LEU A 382 -6.22 -7.35 -33.34
C LEU A 382 -6.17 -7.62 -31.84
N LYS A 383 -5.86 -8.86 -31.48
CA LYS A 383 -6.00 -9.37 -30.11
C LYS A 383 -4.67 -9.44 -29.38
N THR A 384 -3.61 -9.76 -30.11
CA THR A 384 -2.28 -9.97 -29.56
C THR A 384 -1.37 -8.79 -29.89
N GLU A 385 -0.31 -8.64 -29.10
CA GLU A 385 0.77 -7.71 -29.42
C GLU A 385 1.34 -7.94 -30.82
N GLY A 386 1.47 -9.20 -31.26
CA GLY A 386 1.92 -9.54 -32.61
C GLY A 386 1.02 -9.00 -33.71
N ASP A 387 -0.31 -9.14 -33.56
CA ASP A 387 -1.30 -8.63 -34.52
C ASP A 387 -1.18 -7.11 -34.66
N ILE A 388 -1.03 -6.42 -33.54
CA ILE A 388 -0.98 -4.96 -33.46
C ILE A 388 0.32 -4.44 -34.07
N ARG A 389 1.45 -5.06 -33.73
CA ARG A 389 2.75 -4.74 -34.33
C ARG A 389 2.74 -4.95 -35.84
N ALA A 390 2.09 -6.01 -36.33
CA ALA A 390 1.96 -6.30 -37.76
C ALA A 390 1.08 -5.26 -38.47
N GLU A 391 -0.05 -4.87 -37.87
CA GLU A 391 -0.93 -3.85 -38.46
C GLU A 391 -0.24 -2.47 -38.46
N LEU A 392 0.44 -2.06 -37.38
CA LEU A 392 1.21 -0.82 -37.35
C LEU A 392 2.28 -0.78 -38.46
N LYS A 393 3.05 -1.86 -38.64
CA LYS A 393 4.01 -1.97 -39.75
C LYS A 393 3.34 -1.86 -41.12
N LYS A 394 2.17 -2.48 -41.31
CA LYS A 394 1.41 -2.40 -42.56
C LYS A 394 0.96 -0.96 -42.86
N GLN A 395 0.67 -0.17 -41.84
CA GLN A 395 0.32 1.24 -41.96
C GLN A 395 1.55 2.16 -42.16
N GLY A 396 2.76 1.59 -42.18
CA GLY A 396 4.01 2.31 -42.43
C GLY A 396 4.77 2.75 -41.17
N PHE A 397 4.35 2.34 -39.98
CA PHE A 397 4.99 2.71 -38.72
C PHE A 397 6.16 1.80 -38.35
N GLU A 398 7.22 2.36 -37.77
CA GLU A 398 8.34 1.58 -37.22
C GLU A 398 8.00 1.07 -35.82
N VAL A 399 8.33 -0.18 -35.52
CA VAL A 399 7.96 -0.83 -34.26
C VAL A 399 9.21 -1.28 -33.52
N ALA A 400 9.37 -0.88 -32.25
CA ALA A 400 10.55 -1.21 -31.45
C ALA A 400 10.68 -2.73 -31.20
N PRO A 401 11.88 -3.28 -31.00
CA PRO A 401 12.03 -4.65 -30.53
C PRO A 401 11.36 -4.86 -29.15
N ASN A 402 11.08 -6.11 -28.79
CA ASN A 402 10.49 -6.45 -27.49
C ASN A 402 11.39 -5.96 -26.35
N ILE A 403 10.79 -5.33 -25.33
CA ILE A 403 11.48 -5.03 -24.08
C ILE A 403 11.52 -6.36 -23.28
N PRO A 404 12.69 -6.75 -22.72
CA PRO A 404 12.83 -7.97 -21.93
C PRO A 404 11.88 -8.06 -20.74
#